data_AF-A0A833GG75-F1
#
_entry.id   AF-A0A833GG75-F1
#
_cell.length_a   1.000
_cell.length_b   1.000
_cell.length_c   1.000
_cell.angle_alpha   90.00
_cell.angle_beta   90.00
_cell.angle_gamma   90.00
#
_symmetry.space_group_name_H-M   'P 1'
#
loop_
_entity.id
_entity.type
_entity.pdbx_description
1 polymer ?
#
loop_
_entity_poly.entity_id
_entity_poly.type
_entity_poly.pdbx_seq_one_letter_code
_entity_poly.pdbx_strand_id
1 'polypeptide(L)'
;MTDEIHGWVGRETLARHGIPESEFRLTDEERLLRDLAYPLIEPPYDRQRWFSVLSEYGLSQIFLERWYTFDPGDYAEELLTRETRSTSALYARLTDDIRNDIVRIAPFADIARRVLDLDAKREKSLAFVSVLSPEELLDARRRMIENKLIVGWVHRSLLDRAKAYHFTLERLVISTPSGMAVEAERQWTSLKTRIAQVQLVPVPPIAAAVRK
;
A
#
# COMPACT_ATOMS: atom_id res chain seq x y z
N MET A 1 -3.92 25.65 2.07
CA MET A 1 -2.96 24.70 1.47
C MET A 1 -3.58 23.34 1.72
N THR A 2 -4.01 22.63 0.68
CA THR A 2 -5.03 21.58 0.74
C THR A 2 -4.55 20.37 1.55
N ASP A 3 -5.18 20.18 2.71
CA ASP A 3 -4.89 19.18 3.76
C ASP A 3 -5.32 17.74 3.36
N GLU A 4 -5.33 17.44 2.06
CA GLU A 4 -5.97 16.23 1.49
C GLU A 4 -5.18 15.68 0.28
N ILE A 5 -3.85 15.66 0.39
CA ILE A 5 -2.96 15.26 -0.73
C ILE A 5 -3.16 13.79 -1.14
N HIS A 6 -3.58 12.92 -0.21
CA HIS A 6 -3.81 11.49 -0.46
C HIS A 6 -5.27 11.05 -0.29
N GLY A 7 -6.22 11.98 -0.15
CA GLY A 7 -7.65 11.66 0.01
C GLY A 7 -8.26 10.92 -1.18
N TRP A 8 -7.62 11.00 -2.35
CA TRP A 8 -7.98 10.23 -3.53
C TRP A 8 -7.77 8.72 -3.31
N VAL A 9 -6.66 8.29 -2.69
CA VAL A 9 -6.25 6.88 -2.60
C VAL A 9 -7.41 5.96 -2.22
N GLY A 10 -7.74 5.02 -3.10
CA GLY A 10 -8.79 4.02 -2.91
C GLY A 10 -10.17 4.40 -3.42
N ARG A 11 -10.45 5.69 -3.69
CA ARG A 11 -11.72 6.11 -4.31
C ARG A 11 -11.72 5.78 -5.81
N GLU A 12 -10.62 6.05 -6.50
CA GLU A 12 -10.51 5.86 -7.95
C GLU A 12 -10.60 4.39 -8.42
N THR A 13 -10.45 3.46 -7.48
CA THR A 13 -10.49 2.02 -7.74
C THR A 13 -11.90 1.55 -8.06
N LEU A 14 -12.87 2.01 -7.28
CA LEU A 14 -14.26 1.65 -7.45
C LEU A 14 -14.76 2.16 -8.81
N ALA A 15 -14.41 3.41 -9.14
CA ALA A 15 -14.83 4.06 -10.39
C ALA A 15 -14.48 3.23 -11.63
N ARG A 16 -13.32 2.54 -11.63
CA ARG A 16 -12.85 1.68 -12.73
C ARG A 16 -13.62 0.38 -12.89
N HIS A 17 -14.17 -0.14 -11.79
CA HIS A 17 -15.06 -1.29 -11.82
C HIS A 17 -16.52 -0.89 -12.04
N GLY A 18 -16.77 0.36 -12.46
CA GLY A 18 -18.09 0.92 -12.67
C GLY A 18 -18.87 1.16 -11.38
N ILE A 19 -18.18 1.19 -10.24
CA ILE A 19 -18.77 1.40 -8.92
C ILE A 19 -18.52 2.87 -8.56
N PRO A 20 -19.55 3.68 -8.26
CA PRO A 20 -19.33 5.04 -7.80
C PRO A 20 -18.50 5.07 -6.51
N GLU A 21 -17.68 6.11 -6.36
CA GLU A 21 -16.99 6.41 -5.10
C GLU A 21 -18.00 6.77 -4.01
N SER A 22 -17.60 6.67 -2.74
CA SER A 22 -18.45 7.18 -1.67
C SER A 22 -18.40 8.70 -1.58
N GLU A 23 -19.57 9.34 -1.57
CA GLU A 23 -19.75 10.79 -1.43
C GLU A 23 -19.54 11.29 0.01
N PHE A 24 -19.59 10.41 1.02
CA PHE A 24 -19.34 10.78 2.41
C PHE A 24 -17.97 11.43 2.61
N ARG A 25 -17.89 12.42 3.50
CA ARG A 25 -16.60 13.01 3.89
C ARG A 25 -15.72 11.95 4.58
N LEU A 26 -14.41 12.01 4.35
CA LEU A 26 -13.46 11.17 5.07
C LEU A 26 -13.43 11.59 6.54
N THR A 27 -13.38 10.61 7.43
CA THR A 27 -13.02 10.81 8.85
C THR A 27 -11.52 11.07 9.00
N ASP A 28 -11.08 11.58 10.15
CA ASP A 28 -9.66 11.82 10.40
C ASP A 28 -8.84 10.52 10.35
N GLU A 29 -9.40 9.41 10.83
CA GLU A 29 -8.78 8.09 10.75
C GLU A 29 -8.69 7.56 9.31
N GLU A 30 -9.71 7.81 8.49
CA GLU A 30 -9.71 7.41 7.07
C GLU A 30 -8.73 8.24 6.23
N ARG A 31 -8.49 9.50 6.59
CA ARG A 31 -7.43 10.32 5.98
C ARG A 31 -6.05 9.80 6.39
N LEU A 32 -5.83 9.58 7.69
CA LEU A 32 -4.58 9.03 8.21
C LEU A 32 -4.27 7.64 7.63
N LEU A 33 -5.29 6.81 7.39
CA LEU A 33 -5.14 5.52 6.71
C LEU A 33 -4.52 5.71 5.32
N ARG A 34 -5.01 6.67 4.53
CA ARG A 34 -4.53 6.95 3.17
C ARG A 34 -3.12 7.53 3.17
N ASP A 35 -2.84 8.44 4.08
CA ASP A 35 -1.52 9.05 4.23
C ASP A 35 -0.45 8.02 4.60
N LEU A 36 -0.78 7.08 5.50
CA LEU A 36 0.13 6.00 5.87
C LEU A 36 0.21 4.88 4.81
N ALA A 37 -0.85 4.67 4.03
CA ALA A 37 -0.87 3.70 2.94
C ALA A 37 0.02 4.13 1.77
N TYR A 38 -0.03 5.41 1.39
CA TYR A 38 0.65 5.96 0.22
C TYR A 38 2.12 5.52 0.08
N PRO A 39 3.01 5.74 1.07
CA PRO A 39 4.42 5.34 0.96
C PRO A 39 4.65 3.82 0.96
N LEU A 40 3.67 3.03 1.39
CA LEU A 40 3.72 1.57 1.38
C LEU A 40 3.21 0.98 0.06
N ILE A 41 2.37 1.71 -0.68
CA ILE A 41 1.88 1.31 -2.01
C ILE A 41 2.85 1.75 -3.11
N GLU A 42 3.48 2.92 -2.98
CA GLU A 42 4.48 3.43 -3.93
C GLU A 42 5.61 2.42 -4.21
N PRO A 43 6.18 2.32 -5.42
CA PRO A 43 7.42 1.58 -5.62
C PRO A 43 8.61 2.22 -4.86
N PRO A 44 9.41 1.45 -4.10
CA PRO A 44 10.49 1.98 -3.24
C PRO A 44 11.62 2.67 -4.01
N TYR A 45 11.75 2.35 -5.31
CA TYR A 45 12.79 2.84 -6.19
C TYR A 45 12.40 4.10 -6.98
N ASP A 46 11.11 4.46 -7.00
CA ASP A 46 10.60 5.54 -7.86
C ASP A 46 10.00 6.74 -7.10
N ARG A 47 10.54 7.02 -5.90
CA ARG A 47 10.00 8.07 -5.01
C ARG A 47 10.02 9.49 -5.58
N GLN A 48 10.72 9.74 -6.68
CA GLN A 48 10.79 11.05 -7.33
C GLN A 48 9.99 11.10 -8.63
N ARG A 49 9.94 10.04 -9.45
CA ARG A 49 9.05 10.09 -10.64
C ARG A 49 7.60 9.90 -10.24
N TRP A 50 7.28 9.28 -9.11
CA TRP A 50 5.87 9.17 -8.71
C TRP A 50 5.23 10.55 -8.47
N PHE A 51 5.95 11.48 -7.83
CA PHE A 51 5.53 12.89 -7.76
C PHE A 51 5.44 13.56 -9.14
N SER A 52 6.37 13.27 -10.05
CA SER A 52 6.39 13.81 -11.42
C SER A 52 5.23 13.29 -12.27
N VAL A 53 4.95 11.98 -12.25
CA VAL A 53 3.83 11.35 -12.99
C VAL A 53 2.48 11.84 -12.49
N LEU A 54 2.34 12.08 -11.18
CA LEU A 54 1.13 12.64 -10.58
C LEU A 54 0.93 14.13 -10.92
N SER A 55 2.02 14.90 -11.04
CA SER A 55 1.98 16.34 -11.34
C SER A 55 1.93 16.67 -12.84
N GLU A 56 2.64 15.92 -13.69
CA GLU A 56 2.85 16.20 -15.12
C GLU A 56 1.61 15.88 -15.97
N TYR A 57 0.72 15.01 -15.50
CA TYR A 57 -0.47 14.61 -16.26
C TYR A 57 -1.80 15.16 -15.72
N GLY A 58 -1.84 15.87 -14.58
CA GLY A 58 -3.11 16.24 -13.93
C GLY A 58 -3.99 15.02 -13.56
N LEU A 59 -3.40 13.82 -13.58
CA LEU A 59 -4.07 12.51 -13.46
C LEU A 59 -4.16 12.06 -12.00
N SER A 60 -4.59 12.96 -11.10
CA SER A 60 -4.89 12.65 -9.70
C SER A 60 -5.95 11.52 -9.49
N GLN A 61 -6.48 10.95 -10.57
CA GLN A 61 -7.64 10.04 -10.59
C GLN A 61 -7.43 8.73 -11.37
N ILE A 62 -6.23 8.46 -11.90
CA ILE A 62 -5.99 7.24 -12.68
C ILE A 62 -4.98 6.40 -11.93
N PHE A 63 -5.38 5.34 -11.22
CA PHE A 63 -4.50 4.35 -10.56
C PHE A 63 -4.42 3.02 -11.34
N LEU A 64 -3.46 2.85 -12.27
CA LEU A 64 -3.42 1.67 -13.17
C LEU A 64 -3.07 0.35 -12.47
N GLU A 65 -3.64 -0.76 -12.95
CA GLU A 65 -3.40 -2.12 -12.45
C GLU A 65 -1.92 -2.52 -12.48
N ARG A 66 -1.16 -1.98 -13.44
CA ARG A 66 0.30 -2.17 -13.52
C ARG A 66 1.07 -1.52 -12.35
N TRP A 67 0.43 -0.66 -11.54
CA TRP A 67 1.10 0.13 -10.50
C TRP A 67 1.16 -0.56 -9.14
N TYR A 68 0.45 -1.68 -8.96
CA TYR A 68 0.56 -2.57 -7.78
C TYR A 68 1.18 -3.93 -8.12
N THR A 69 1.32 -4.27 -9.40
CA THR A 69 2.13 -5.42 -9.80
C THR A 69 3.59 -5.02 -9.75
N PHE A 70 4.21 -5.27 -8.60
CA PHE A 70 5.64 -5.12 -8.46
C PHE A 70 6.30 -6.36 -9.06
N ASP A 71 7.02 -6.20 -10.17
CA ASP A 71 7.92 -7.25 -10.66
C ASP A 71 9.18 -7.24 -9.79
N PRO A 72 9.53 -8.33 -9.10
CA PRO A 72 10.78 -8.44 -8.35
C PRO A 72 12.02 -8.03 -9.16
N GLY A 73 11.98 -8.20 -10.48
CA GLY A 73 13.05 -7.81 -11.41
C GLY A 73 13.29 -6.30 -11.49
N ASP A 74 12.22 -5.48 -11.47
CA ASP A 74 12.33 -4.03 -11.69
C ASP A 74 13.18 -3.35 -10.61
N TYR A 75 12.99 -3.75 -9.34
CA TYR A 75 13.78 -3.21 -8.24
C TYR A 75 15.25 -3.65 -8.30
N ALA A 76 15.50 -4.89 -8.71
CA ALA A 76 16.87 -5.37 -8.89
C ALA A 76 17.55 -4.64 -10.03
N GLU A 77 16.87 -4.48 -11.16
CA GLU A 77 17.39 -3.74 -12.31
C GLU A 77 17.70 -2.29 -11.92
N GLU A 78 16.76 -1.57 -11.34
CA GLU A 78 16.96 -0.18 -10.93
C GLU A 78 18.07 -0.04 -9.89
N LEU A 79 18.17 -0.94 -8.91
CA LEU A 79 19.24 -0.87 -7.91
C LEU A 79 20.61 -1.19 -8.50
N LEU A 80 20.71 -2.21 -9.36
CA LEU A 80 21.98 -2.72 -9.89
C LEU A 80 22.49 -1.91 -11.09
N THR A 81 21.62 -1.30 -11.88
CA THR A 81 21.98 -0.44 -13.03
C THR A 81 22.30 0.99 -12.61
N ARG A 82 21.86 1.41 -11.42
CA ARG A 82 22.20 2.71 -10.85
C ARG A 82 23.72 2.87 -10.80
N GLU A 83 24.22 4.03 -11.24
CA GLU A 83 25.64 4.40 -11.13
C GLU A 83 26.06 4.54 -9.66
N THR A 84 26.23 3.42 -8.96
CA THR A 84 26.73 3.36 -7.59
C THR A 84 28.17 2.88 -7.62
N ARG A 85 29.06 3.64 -6.97
CA ARG A 85 30.51 3.40 -7.06
C ARG A 85 31.02 2.31 -6.10
N SER A 86 30.18 1.70 -5.27
CA SER A 86 30.63 0.69 -4.30
C SER A 86 29.57 -0.35 -3.93
N THR A 87 30.02 -1.60 -3.72
CA THR A 87 29.23 -2.71 -3.18
C THR A 87 28.54 -2.35 -1.86
N SER A 88 29.24 -1.65 -0.97
CA SER A 88 28.67 -1.23 0.32
C SER A 88 27.47 -0.30 0.18
N ALA A 89 27.46 0.56 -0.85
CA ALA A 89 26.32 1.44 -1.12
C ALA A 89 25.07 0.66 -1.58
N LEU A 90 25.25 -0.39 -2.39
CA LEU A 90 24.15 -1.25 -2.84
C LEU A 90 23.49 -1.98 -1.66
N TYR A 91 24.29 -2.64 -0.82
CA TYR A 91 23.77 -3.31 0.38
C TYR A 91 23.14 -2.31 1.36
N ALA A 92 23.76 -1.15 1.60
CA ALA A 92 23.20 -0.13 2.48
C ALA A 92 21.82 0.31 2.00
N ARG A 93 21.66 0.58 0.69
CA ARG A 93 20.38 0.99 0.12
C ARG A 93 19.29 -0.07 0.28
N LEU A 94 19.60 -1.33 -0.05
CA LEU A 94 18.67 -2.45 0.16
C LEU A 94 18.23 -2.53 1.62
N THR A 95 19.19 -2.44 2.54
CA THR A 95 18.94 -2.56 3.98
C THR A 95 18.09 -1.38 4.49
N ASP A 96 18.33 -0.17 4.00
CA ASP A 96 17.58 1.03 4.37
C ASP A 96 16.14 0.99 3.83
N ASP A 97 15.93 0.50 2.61
CA ASP A 97 14.58 0.33 2.05
C ASP A 97 13.78 -0.71 2.88
N ILE A 98 14.39 -1.84 3.24
CA ILE A 98 13.76 -2.84 4.14
C ILE A 98 13.41 -2.22 5.50
N ARG A 99 14.35 -1.49 6.12
CA ARG A 99 14.14 -0.85 7.43
C ARG A 99 13.03 0.19 7.37
N ASN A 100 12.98 0.99 6.31
CA ASN A 100 11.93 1.99 6.08
C ASN A 100 10.53 1.35 6.00
N ASP A 101 10.41 0.18 5.37
CA ASP A 101 9.13 -0.55 5.34
C ASP A 101 8.78 -1.09 6.72
N ILE A 102 9.74 -1.71 7.44
CA ILE A 102 9.52 -2.24 8.80
C ILE A 102 8.93 -1.17 9.73
N VAL A 103 9.51 0.03 9.76
CA VAL A 103 9.05 1.09 10.67
C VAL A 103 7.67 1.65 10.31
N ARG A 104 7.26 1.55 9.04
CA ARG A 104 5.96 2.02 8.54
C ARG A 104 4.83 1.02 8.74
N ILE A 105 5.13 -0.27 8.86
CA ILE A 105 4.11 -1.32 9.02
C ILE A 105 3.29 -1.13 10.30
N ALA A 106 3.93 -0.80 11.44
CA ALA A 106 3.22 -0.73 12.72
C ALA A 106 2.17 0.40 12.75
N PRO A 107 2.52 1.67 12.45
CA PRO A 107 1.55 2.75 12.48
C PRO A 107 0.40 2.51 11.49
N PHE A 108 0.71 2.00 10.30
CA PHE A 108 -0.31 1.66 9.30
C PHE A 108 -1.27 0.57 9.80
N ALA A 109 -0.74 -0.54 10.35
CA ALA A 109 -1.57 -1.64 10.83
C ALA A 109 -2.51 -1.22 11.97
N ASP A 110 -2.06 -0.31 12.84
CA ASP A 110 -2.87 0.19 13.94
C ASP A 110 -4.03 1.07 13.44
N ILE A 111 -3.80 1.96 12.48
CA ILE A 111 -4.89 2.76 11.90
C ILE A 111 -5.84 1.90 11.06
N ALA A 112 -5.30 0.95 10.28
CA ALA A 112 -6.08 0.02 9.47
C ALA A 112 -7.06 -0.79 10.34
N ARG A 113 -6.61 -1.32 11.48
CA ARG A 113 -7.46 -2.05 12.41
C ARG A 113 -8.58 -1.17 12.96
N ARG A 114 -8.27 0.06 13.37
CA ARG A 114 -9.27 1.01 13.88
C ARG A 114 -10.33 1.34 12.84
N VAL A 115 -9.92 1.64 11.60
CA VAL A 115 -10.86 1.94 10.51
C VAL A 115 -11.75 0.74 10.21
N LEU A 116 -11.17 -0.48 10.11
CA LEU A 116 -11.95 -1.69 9.88
C LEU A 116 -12.91 -2.03 11.03
N ASP A 117 -12.52 -1.75 12.28
CA ASP A 117 -13.41 -1.90 13.44
C ASP A 117 -14.56 -0.88 13.41
N LEU A 118 -14.28 0.36 13.00
CA LEU A 118 -15.30 1.40 12.80
C LEU A 118 -16.25 1.02 11.66
N ASP A 119 -15.74 0.48 10.55
CA ASP A 119 -16.54 -0.03 9.44
C ASP A 119 -17.43 -1.20 9.88
N ALA A 120 -16.91 -2.12 10.70
CA ALA A 120 -17.72 -3.21 11.26
C ALA A 120 -18.82 -2.73 12.20
N LYS A 121 -18.58 -1.65 12.97
CA LYS A 121 -19.61 -0.98 13.77
C LYS A 121 -20.61 -0.25 12.89
N ARG A 122 -20.16 0.42 11.83
CA ARG A 122 -21.01 1.10 10.84
C ARG A 122 -21.99 0.11 10.22
N GLU A 123 -21.52 -1.03 9.72
CA GLU A 123 -22.37 -2.08 9.13
C GLU A 123 -23.47 -2.55 10.08
N LYS A 124 -23.12 -2.82 11.34
CA LYS A 124 -24.10 -3.23 12.35
C LYS A 124 -25.11 -2.13 12.65
N SER A 125 -24.64 -0.88 12.69
CA SER A 125 -25.49 0.28 13.01
C SER A 125 -26.52 0.57 11.91
N LEU A 126 -26.19 0.31 10.64
CA LEU A 126 -27.10 0.49 9.50
C LEU A 126 -28.42 -0.28 9.69
N ALA A 127 -28.39 -1.45 10.34
CA ALA A 127 -29.59 -2.25 10.60
C ALA A 127 -30.56 -1.61 11.63
N PHE A 128 -30.11 -0.62 12.40
CA PHE A 128 -30.89 0.04 13.44
C PHE A 128 -31.32 1.47 13.08
N VAL A 129 -30.95 1.96 11.89
CA VAL A 129 -31.35 3.28 11.41
C VAL A 129 -32.80 3.22 10.92
N SER A 130 -33.69 4.02 11.54
CA SER A 130 -35.13 3.99 11.29
C SER A 130 -35.56 4.55 9.94
N VAL A 131 -34.79 5.49 9.39
CA VAL A 131 -35.00 6.08 8.07
C VAL A 131 -33.65 6.11 7.35
N LEU A 132 -33.41 5.10 6.52
CA LEU A 132 -32.18 4.97 5.73
C LEU A 132 -32.56 4.90 4.26
N SER A 133 -32.10 5.86 3.45
CA SER A 133 -32.31 5.79 2.01
C SER A 133 -31.45 4.68 1.37
N PRO A 134 -31.89 4.09 0.24
CA PRO A 134 -31.06 3.14 -0.50
C PRO A 134 -29.72 3.73 -0.94
N GLU A 135 -29.67 5.03 -1.26
CA GLU A 135 -28.45 5.71 -1.68
C GLU A 135 -27.46 5.86 -0.52
N GLU A 136 -27.91 6.27 0.65
CA GLU A 136 -27.05 6.35 1.86
C GLU A 136 -26.52 4.98 2.28
N LEU A 137 -27.34 3.92 2.16
CA LEU A 137 -26.90 2.55 2.42
C LEU A 137 -25.79 2.13 1.45
N LEU A 138 -25.95 2.40 0.15
CA LEU A 138 -24.96 2.09 -0.86
C LEU A 138 -23.68 2.91 -0.64
N ASP A 139 -23.80 4.18 -0.27
CA ASP A 139 -22.64 5.05 -0.02
C ASP A 139 -21.81 4.59 1.18
N ALA A 140 -22.49 4.23 2.28
CA ALA A 140 -21.85 3.67 3.47
C ALA A 140 -21.06 2.39 3.13
N ARG A 141 -21.65 1.50 2.32
CA ARG A 141 -21.01 0.26 1.87
C ARG A 141 -19.83 0.52 0.95
N ARG A 142 -19.95 1.45 0.00
CA ARG A 142 -18.83 1.87 -0.87
C ARG A 142 -17.64 2.33 -0.03
N ARG A 143 -17.84 3.20 0.96
CA ARG A 143 -16.76 3.65 1.85
C ARG A 143 -16.05 2.50 2.58
N MET A 144 -16.82 1.53 3.09
CA MET A 144 -16.23 0.35 3.75
C MET A 144 -15.41 -0.51 2.79
N ILE A 145 -15.84 -0.61 1.53
CA ILE A 145 -15.10 -1.34 0.49
C ILE A 145 -13.80 -0.59 0.14
N GLU A 146 -13.85 0.73 -0.04
CA GLU A 146 -12.65 1.58 -0.27
C GLU A 146 -11.61 1.35 0.81
N ASN A 147 -12.00 1.46 2.08
CA ASN A 147 -11.10 1.28 3.21
C ASN A 147 -10.47 -0.12 3.20
N LYS A 148 -11.26 -1.16 2.92
CA LYS A 148 -10.76 -2.55 2.85
C LYS A 148 -9.82 -2.78 1.66
N LEU A 149 -10.07 -2.13 0.52
CA LEU A 149 -9.19 -2.21 -0.65
C LEU A 149 -7.81 -1.61 -0.36
N ILE A 150 -7.76 -0.44 0.27
CA ILE A 150 -6.50 0.21 0.66
C ILE A 150 -5.65 -0.72 1.54
N VAL A 151 -6.28 -1.34 2.55
CA VAL A 151 -5.60 -2.31 3.44
C VAL A 151 -5.09 -3.52 2.66
N GLY A 152 -5.91 -4.06 1.76
CA GLY A 152 -5.55 -5.16 0.88
C GLY A 152 -4.35 -4.85 0.00
N TRP A 153 -4.28 -3.64 -0.54
CA TRP A 153 -3.19 -3.23 -1.42
C TRP A 153 -1.88 -3.02 -0.68
N VAL A 154 -1.90 -2.40 0.49
CA VAL A 154 -0.70 -2.32 1.33
C VAL A 154 -0.19 -3.73 1.66
N HIS A 155 -1.08 -4.65 2.01
CA HIS A 155 -0.70 -6.04 2.25
C HIS A 155 -0.06 -6.69 1.01
N ARG A 156 -0.65 -6.52 -0.18
CA ARG A 156 -0.10 -7.06 -1.43
C ARG A 156 1.27 -6.44 -1.77
N SER A 157 1.37 -5.12 -1.69
CA SER A 157 2.61 -4.38 -1.96
C SER A 157 3.75 -4.83 -1.05
N LEU A 158 3.49 -4.98 0.25
CA LEU A 158 4.48 -5.48 1.22
C LEU A 158 4.97 -6.91 0.87
N LEU A 159 4.07 -7.78 0.43
CA LEU A 159 4.45 -9.13 0.00
C LEU A 159 5.32 -9.10 -1.26
N ASP A 160 4.99 -8.26 -2.23
CA ASP A 160 5.77 -8.20 -3.47
C ASP A 160 7.13 -7.50 -3.25
N ARG A 161 7.18 -6.44 -2.43
CA ARG A 161 8.44 -5.82 -1.95
C ARG A 161 9.34 -6.83 -1.24
N ALA A 162 8.78 -7.67 -0.35
CA ALA A 162 9.57 -8.71 0.32
C ALA A 162 10.18 -9.72 -0.66
N LYS A 163 9.47 -10.07 -1.76
CA LYS A 163 10.03 -10.91 -2.82
C LYS A 163 11.13 -10.19 -3.58
N ALA A 164 10.93 -8.93 -3.90
CA ALA A 164 11.89 -8.09 -4.60
C ALA A 164 13.20 -7.91 -3.84
N TYR A 165 13.13 -7.60 -2.56
CA TYR A 165 14.30 -7.44 -1.71
C TYR A 165 15.12 -8.73 -1.64
N HIS A 166 14.45 -9.88 -1.51
CA HIS A 166 15.12 -11.17 -1.53
C HIS A 166 15.76 -11.46 -2.89
N PHE A 167 15.00 -11.24 -3.97
CA PHE A 167 15.47 -11.41 -5.33
C PHE A 167 16.74 -10.57 -5.55
N THR A 168 16.73 -9.29 -5.20
CA THR A 168 17.90 -8.41 -5.33
C THR A 168 19.06 -8.85 -4.46
N LEU A 169 18.81 -9.29 -3.22
CA LEU A 169 19.85 -9.81 -2.32
C LEU A 169 20.57 -11.02 -2.92
N GLU A 170 19.85 -11.97 -3.51
CA GLU A 170 20.44 -13.13 -4.19
C GLU A 170 21.39 -12.67 -5.32
N ARG A 171 21.02 -11.66 -6.11
CA ARG A 171 21.86 -11.14 -7.20
C ARG A 171 23.08 -10.42 -6.65
N LEU A 172 22.93 -9.65 -5.57
CA LEU A 172 24.05 -8.97 -4.91
C LEU A 172 25.06 -9.98 -4.34
N VAL A 173 24.60 -11.10 -3.78
CA VAL A 173 25.47 -12.17 -3.27
C VAL A 173 26.26 -12.83 -4.40
N ILE A 174 25.65 -13.01 -5.58
CA ILE A 174 26.31 -13.58 -6.76
C ILE A 174 27.30 -12.59 -7.38
N SER A 175 26.90 -11.33 -7.59
CA SER A 175 27.69 -10.35 -8.32
C SER A 175 28.77 -9.69 -7.46
N THR A 176 28.49 -9.47 -6.17
CA THR A 176 29.36 -8.75 -5.23
C THR A 176 29.28 -9.35 -3.81
N PRO A 177 29.91 -10.50 -3.56
CA PRO A 177 29.88 -11.16 -2.25
C PRO A 177 30.40 -10.23 -1.14
N SER A 178 29.64 -10.11 -0.04
CA SER A 178 30.00 -9.27 1.11
C SER A 178 29.40 -9.82 2.40
N GLY A 179 30.10 -9.65 3.53
CA GLY A 179 29.55 -9.97 4.86
C GLY A 179 28.29 -9.16 5.22
N MET A 180 28.05 -8.04 4.54
CA MET A 180 26.84 -7.23 4.69
C MET A 180 25.55 -8.00 4.30
N ALA A 181 25.67 -9.06 3.49
CA ALA A 181 24.54 -9.91 3.12
C ALA A 181 23.84 -10.55 4.33
N VAL A 182 24.59 -10.87 5.40
CA VAL A 182 24.03 -11.45 6.63
C VAL A 182 23.06 -10.48 7.31
N GLU A 183 23.43 -9.19 7.39
CA GLU A 183 22.55 -8.18 7.98
C GLU A 183 21.34 -7.91 7.09
N ALA A 184 21.52 -7.87 5.76
CA ALA A 184 20.41 -7.71 4.82
C ALA A 184 19.39 -8.87 4.93
N GLU A 185 19.86 -10.11 5.01
CA GLU A 185 19.01 -11.31 5.19
C GLU A 185 18.26 -11.27 6.54
N ARG A 186 18.92 -10.81 7.61
CA ARG A 186 18.29 -10.63 8.92
C ARG A 186 17.16 -9.61 8.86
N GLN A 187 17.39 -8.47 8.20
CA GLN A 187 16.38 -7.43 8.03
C GLN A 187 15.21 -7.91 7.17
N TRP A 188 15.48 -8.62 6.08
CA TRP A 188 14.44 -9.24 5.25
C TRP A 188 13.57 -10.24 6.04
N THR A 189 14.20 -11.07 6.88
CA THR A 189 13.48 -11.99 7.77
C THR A 189 12.58 -11.22 8.74
N SER A 190 13.09 -10.15 9.34
CA SER A 190 12.32 -9.27 10.23
C SER A 190 11.12 -8.64 9.52
N LEU A 191 11.29 -8.19 8.27
CA LEU A 191 10.21 -7.67 7.44
C LEU A 191 9.11 -8.72 7.24
N LYS A 192 9.46 -9.93 6.80
CA LYS A 192 8.50 -11.03 6.62
C LYS A 192 7.75 -11.37 7.90
N THR A 193 8.46 -11.46 9.01
CA THR A 193 7.86 -11.71 10.32
C THR A 193 6.88 -10.59 10.67
N ARG A 194 7.25 -9.32 10.43
CA ARG A 194 6.38 -8.18 10.72
C ARG A 194 5.11 -8.19 9.87
N ILE A 195 5.22 -8.47 8.57
CA ILE A 195 4.08 -8.59 7.65
C ILE A 195 3.12 -9.68 8.14
N ALA A 196 3.65 -10.85 8.52
CA ALA A 196 2.83 -11.94 9.04
C ALA A 196 2.15 -11.61 10.38
N GLN A 197 2.84 -10.88 11.27
CA GLN A 197 2.32 -10.50 12.59
C GLN A 197 1.16 -9.52 12.54
N VAL A 198 1.17 -8.56 11.60
CA VAL A 198 0.12 -7.54 11.53
C VAL A 198 -1.20 -8.05 10.97
N GLN A 199 -1.20 -9.22 10.32
CA GLN A 199 -2.39 -9.91 9.81
C GLN A 199 -3.33 -8.99 9.02
N LEU A 200 -2.76 -8.18 8.12
CA LEU A 200 -3.56 -7.32 7.25
C LEU A 200 -4.48 -8.16 6.36
N VAL A 201 -5.66 -7.64 6.09
CA VAL A 201 -6.66 -8.31 5.27
C VAL A 201 -6.20 -8.31 3.81
N PRO A 202 -6.32 -9.41 3.05
CA PRO A 202 -6.00 -9.41 1.61
C PRO A 202 -6.98 -8.55 0.81
N VAL A 203 -6.61 -8.20 -0.42
CA VAL A 203 -7.49 -7.48 -1.36
C VAL A 203 -8.82 -8.24 -1.49
N PRO A 204 -9.96 -7.62 -1.14
CA PRO A 204 -11.25 -8.27 -1.29
C PRO A 204 -11.61 -8.49 -2.77
N PRO A 205 -12.37 -9.54 -3.12
CA PRO A 205 -12.86 -9.72 -4.48
C PRO A 205 -13.82 -8.57 -4.85
N ILE A 206 -13.43 -7.75 -5.82
CA ILE A 206 -14.19 -6.55 -6.20
C ILE A 206 -15.61 -6.93 -6.70
N ALA A 207 -15.74 -8.07 -7.39
CA ALA A 207 -17.00 -8.60 -7.89
C ALA A 207 -17.97 -9.15 -6.82
N ALA A 208 -17.49 -9.41 -5.59
CA ALA A 208 -18.30 -9.87 -4.46
C ALA A 208 -18.78 -8.69 -3.58
N ALA A 209 -18.04 -7.58 -3.61
CA ALA A 209 -18.33 -6.39 -2.82
C ALA A 209 -19.57 -5.61 -3.31
N VAL A 210 -19.99 -5.81 -4.56
CA VAL A 210 -21.09 -5.08 -5.23
C VAL A 210 -22.44 -5.80 -5.15
N ARG A 211 -22.46 -7.10 -4.82
CA ARG A 211 -23.64 -7.96 -5.00
C ARG A 211 -24.51 -8.20 -3.76
N LYS A 212 -24.26 -7.51 -2.64
CA LYS A 212 -25.08 -7.64 -1.41
C LYS A 212 -25.47 -6.29 -0.85
#